data_AF-A0A7Y3Q168-F1
#
_entry.id   AF-A0A7Y3Q168-F1
#
_cell.length_a   1.000
_cell.length_b   1.000
_cell.length_c   1.000
_cell.angle_alpha   90.00
_cell.angle_beta   90.00
_cell.angle_gamma   90.00
#
_symmetry.space_group_name_H-M   'P 1'
#
loop_
_entity.id
_entity.type
_entity.pdbx_description
1 polymer ?
#
loop_
_entity_poly.entity_id
_entity_poly.type
_entity_poly.pdbx_seq_one_letter_code
_entity_poly.pdbx_strand_id
1 'polypeptide(L)' 'MPFNLALLDAEQKNKIELDKQASFLVWKMKQAKCGPDVVTKQLSKLVSEQEKTWFQQSVDKYKRIMGVA' A
#
# COMPACT_ATOMS: atom_id res chain seq x y z
N MET A 1 -21.35 8.45 -11.57
CA MET A 1 -20.62 8.04 -12.79
C MET A 1 -19.87 6.74 -12.48
N PRO A 2 -19.99 5.67 -13.28
CA PRO A 2 -19.13 4.51 -13.14
C PRO A 2 -17.69 4.90 -13.53
N PHE A 3 -16.72 4.61 -12.67
CA PHE A 3 -15.30 4.84 -12.94
C PHE A 3 -14.66 3.52 -13.37
N ASN A 4 -14.31 3.38 -14.65
CA ASN A 4 -13.80 2.12 -15.20
C ASN A 4 -12.27 2.01 -14.96
N LEU A 5 -11.89 1.22 -13.95
CA LEU A 5 -10.49 0.99 -13.60
C LEU A 5 -9.68 0.32 -14.71
N ALA A 6 -10.33 -0.39 -15.64
CA ALA A 6 -9.65 -1.05 -16.75
C ALA A 6 -9.06 -0.06 -17.77
N LEU A 7 -9.62 1.15 -17.85
CA LEU A 7 -9.18 2.20 -18.79
C LEU A 7 -8.05 3.09 -18.24
N LEU A 8 -7.65 2.88 -16.98
CA LEU A 8 -6.54 3.60 -16.38
C LEU A 8 -5.22 3.27 -17.09
N ASP A 9 -4.33 4.25 -17.10
CA ASP A 9 -2.95 4.03 -17.54
C ASP A 9 -2.19 3.10 -16.59
N ALA A 10 -0.97 2.72 -16.98
CA ALA A 10 -0.15 1.81 -16.21
C ALA A 10 0.25 2.38 -14.83
N GLU A 11 0.50 3.69 -14.75
CA GLU A 11 0.91 4.36 -13.51
C GLU A 11 -0.23 4.36 -12.49
N GLN A 12 -1.43 4.72 -12.93
CA GLN A 12 -2.66 4.71 -12.12
C GLN A 12 -3.00 3.30 -11.64
N LYS A 13 -2.89 2.29 -12.52
CA LYS A 13 -3.10 0.88 -12.15
C LYS A 13 -2.08 0.43 -11.10
N ASN A 14 -0.82 0.79 -11.28
CA ASN A 14 0.24 0.44 -10.34
C ASN A 14 0.02 1.13 -8.97
N LYS A 15 -0.42 2.38 -8.96
CA LYS A 15 -0.77 3.08 -7.72
C LYS A 15 -1.90 2.38 -6.96
N ILE A 16 -2.92 1.87 -7.65
CA ILE A 16 -3.99 1.06 -7.03
C ILE A 16 -3.43 -0.24 -6.45
N GLU A 17 -2.54 -0.92 -7.18
CA GLU A 17 -1.92 -2.14 -6.69
C GLU A 17 -1.08 -1.89 -5.43
N LEU A 18 -0.32 -0.79 -5.38
CA LEU A 18 0.43 -0.38 -4.19
C LEU A 18 -0.48 -0.06 -3.00
N ASP A 19 -1.59 0.66 -3.21
CA ASP A 19 -2.57 0.95 -2.15
C ASP A 19 -3.21 -0.35 -1.61
N LYS A 20 -3.55 -1.29 -2.51
CA LYS A 20 -4.06 -2.62 -2.15
C LYS A 20 -3.04 -3.39 -1.30
N GLN A 21 -1.78 -3.45 -1.73
CA GLN A 21 -0.72 -4.14 -0.98
C GLN A 21 -0.51 -3.52 0.40
N ALA A 22 -0.49 -2.19 0.51
CA ALA A 22 -0.38 -1.48 1.78
C ALA A 22 -1.52 -1.84 2.73
N SER A 23 -2.77 -1.80 2.26
CA SER A 23 -3.94 -2.17 3.07
C SER A 23 -3.85 -3.60 3.60
N PHE A 24 -3.39 -4.54 2.77
CA PHE A 24 -3.30 -5.94 3.13
C PHE A 24 -2.18 -6.20 4.15
N LEU A 25 -1.05 -5.50 4.04
CA LEU A 25 0.02 -5.59 5.04
C LEU A 25 -0.43 -5.01 6.38
N VAL A 26 -1.06 -3.84 6.40
CA VAL A 26 -1.58 -3.27 7.65
C VAL A 26 -2.63 -4.17 8.28
N TRP A 27 -3.52 -4.75 7.47
CA TRP A 27 -4.47 -5.75 7.98
C TRP A 27 -3.73 -6.96 8.59
N LYS A 28 -2.68 -7.48 7.96
CA LYS A 28 -1.88 -8.57 8.54
C LYS A 28 -1.22 -8.17 9.86
N MET A 29 -0.75 -6.93 9.99
CA MET A 29 -0.21 -6.39 11.24
C MET A 29 -1.28 -6.34 12.33
N LYS A 30 -2.49 -5.82 12.00
CA LYS A 30 -3.64 -5.81 12.92
C LYS A 30 -4.00 -7.20 13.43
N GLN A 31 -3.92 -8.20 12.55
CA GLN A 31 -4.19 -9.59 12.90
C GLN A 31 -3.01 -10.31 13.57
N ALA A 32 -1.95 -9.60 13.95
CA ALA A 32 -0.71 -10.15 14.50
C ALA A 32 -0.05 -11.24 13.63
N LYS A 33 -0.27 -11.21 12.32
CA LYS A 33 0.28 -12.17 11.34
C LYS A 33 1.64 -11.76 10.79
N CYS A 34 2.08 -10.54 11.04
CA CYS A 34 3.40 -10.04 10.66
C CYS A 34 3.83 -8.86 11.54
N GLY A 35 5.15 -8.65 11.63
CA GLY A 35 5.73 -7.49 12.29
C GLY A 35 5.81 -6.25 11.38
N PRO A 36 6.24 -5.10 11.93
CA PRO A 36 6.38 -3.85 11.17
C PRO A 36 7.50 -3.88 10.10
N ASP A 37 8.44 -4.82 10.20
CA ASP A 37 9.55 -4.99 9.27
C ASP A 37 9.11 -5.32 7.83
N VAL A 38 7.90 -5.86 7.66
CA VAL A 38 7.37 -6.22 6.33
C VAL A 38 7.15 -4.99 5.44
N VAL A 39 6.87 -3.83 6.03
CA VAL A 39 6.71 -2.57 5.27
C VAL A 39 8.06 -2.15 4.71
N THR A 40 9.11 -2.14 5.54
CA THR A 40 10.48 -1.83 5.13
C THR A 40 10.98 -2.79 4.05
N LYS A 41 10.71 -4.09 4.20
CA LYS A 41 11.04 -5.12 3.19
C LYS A 41 10.28 -4.93 1.87
N GLN A 42 9.06 -4.39 1.89
CA GLN A 42 8.32 -4.10 0.67
C GLN A 42 8.87 -2.84 0.00
N LEU A 43 9.17 -1.79 0.77
CA LEU A 43 9.79 -0.57 0.28
C LEU A 43 11.14 -0.82 -0.40
N SER A 44 11.95 -1.74 0.13
CA SER A 44 13.26 -2.07 -0.46
C SER A 44 13.17 -2.77 -1.82
N LYS A 45 11.99 -3.31 -2.19
CA LYS A 45 11.76 -3.93 -3.50
C LYS A 45 11.31 -2.93 -4.56
N LEU A 46 10.79 -1.78 -4.14
CA LEU A 46 10.37 -0.73 -5.05
C LEU A 46 11.60 0.06 -5.51
N VAL A 47 11.71 0.33 -6.81
CA VAL A 47 12.84 1.06 -7.38
C VAL A 47 12.52 2.54 -7.49
N SER A 48 11.28 2.88 -7.84
CA SER A 48 10.83 4.27 -7.98
C SER A 48 10.61 4.93 -6.63
N GLU A 49 11.22 6.10 -6.42
CA GLU A 49 10.99 6.92 -5.22
C GLU A 49 9.53 7.39 -5.11
N GLN A 50 8.87 7.62 -6.25
CA GLN A 50 7.46 7.98 -6.28
C GLN A 50 6.57 6.83 -5.82
N GLU A 51 6.85 5.61 -6.26
CA GLU A 51 6.13 4.41 -5.82
C GLU A 51 6.33 4.16 -4.32
N LYS A 52 7.56 4.30 -3.82
CA LYS A 52 7.86 4.23 -2.38
C LYS A 52 7.04 5.25 -1.60
N THR A 53 6.96 6.48 -2.10
CA THR A 53 6.18 7.55 -1.47
C THR A 53 4.69 7.20 -1.44
N TRP A 54 4.09 6.76 -2.56
CA TRP A 54 2.68 6.37 -2.59
C TRP A 54 2.37 5.19 -1.68
N PHE A 55 3.26 4.19 -1.68
CA PHE A 55 3.12 3.02 -0.83
C PHE A 55 3.18 3.41 0.65
N GLN A 56 4.16 4.21 1.06
CA GLN A 56 4.29 4.68 2.44
C GLN A 56 3.07 5.50 2.88
N GLN A 57 2.61 6.44 2.05
CA GLN A 57 1.38 7.22 2.32
C GLN A 57 0.16 6.32 2.51
N SER A 58 0.05 5.25 1.71
CA SER A 58 -1.04 4.28 1.81
C SER A 58 -0.94 3.47 3.11
N VAL A 59 0.27 3.04 3.50
CA VAL A 59 0.51 2.38 4.79
C VAL A 59 0.09 3.28 5.94
N ASP A 60 0.50 4.55 5.95
CA ASP A 60 0.18 5.50 7.01
C ASP A 60 -1.33 5.81 7.07
N LYS A 61 -2.00 5.89 5.92
CA LYS A 61 -3.46 5.99 5.83
C LYS A 61 -4.13 4.78 6.48
N TYR A 62 -3.74 3.55 6.11
CA TYR A 62 -4.41 2.35 6.62
C TYR A 62 -4.06 2.06 8.08
N LYS A 63 -2.84 2.38 8.55
CA LYS A 63 -2.50 2.32 9.98
C LYS A 63 -3.46 3.16 10.82
N ARG A 64 -3.71 4.40 10.40
CA ARG A 64 -4.69 5.28 11.05
C ARG A 64 -6.11 4.73 11.01
N ILE A 65 -6.59 4.29 9.84
CA ILE A 65 -7.96 3.75 9.68
C ILE A 65 -8.14 2.47 10.52
N MET A 66 -7.15 1.61 10.59
CA MET A 66 -7.24 0.30 11.22
C MET A 66 -6.84 0.29 12.70
N GLY A 67 -6.26 1.39 13.22
CA GLY A 67 -5.80 1.51 14.60
C GLY A 67 -4.52 0.72 14.89
N VAL A 68 -3.58 0.68 13.93
CA VAL A 68 -2.29 -0.02 14.05
C VAL A 68 -1.18 1.01 14.25
N ALA A 69 -0.40 0.87 15.32
CA ALA A 69 0.76 1.72 15.62
C ALA A 69 1.92 1.50 14.64
#